data_AF-I7GJ95-F1
#
_entry.id   AF-I7GJ95-F1
#
_cell.length_a   1.000
_cell.length_b   1.000
_cell.length_c   1.000
_cell.angle_alpha   90.00
_cell.angle_beta   90.00
_cell.angle_gamma   90.00
#
_symmetry.space_group_name_H-M   'P 1'
#
loop_
_entity.id
_entity.type
_entity.pdbx_description
1 polymer ?
#
loop_
_entity_poly.entity_id
_entity_poly.type
_entity_poly.pdbx_seq_one_letter_code
_entity_poly.pdbx_strand_id
1 'polypeptide(L)'
;MRKICQVVPAGLAFILDISPVAHRVAPCHLTGCQEQAAWYHTLQILFFLVSAYFFSCPVPEKYFPGSCDIVGHGHQIFHAFLSICTLSQLEAILLDYQGRQEIFLQRHGPLSVHMACLSFFFLAACSAATAALLRHKVKARLTKKDS
;
A
#
# COMPACT_ATOMS: atom_id res chain seq x y z
N MET A 1 -9.51 -5.93 -18.52
CA MET A 1 -10.46 -5.51 -17.45
C MET A 1 -9.99 -5.90 -16.05
N ARG A 2 -9.65 -7.16 -15.76
CA ARG A 2 -9.29 -7.61 -14.40
C ARG A 2 -8.14 -6.85 -13.73
N LYS A 3 -7.06 -6.54 -14.46
CA LYS A 3 -5.94 -5.73 -13.93
C LYS A 3 -6.32 -4.26 -13.71
N ILE A 4 -7.16 -3.66 -14.56
CA ILE A 4 -7.60 -2.25 -14.41
C ILE A 4 -8.41 -2.07 -13.11
N CYS A 5 -9.31 -3.00 -12.83
CA CYS A 5 -10.09 -3.02 -11.58
C CYS A 5 -9.25 -3.23 -10.32
N GLN A 6 -7.99 -3.67 -10.43
CA GLN A 6 -7.07 -3.85 -9.31
C GLN A 6 -6.09 -2.67 -9.19
N VAL A 7 -5.51 -2.25 -10.32
CA VAL A 7 -4.50 -1.19 -10.37
C VAL A 7 -5.10 0.17 -10.03
N VAL A 8 -6.30 0.50 -10.55
CA VAL A 8 -6.90 1.82 -10.34
C VAL A 8 -7.23 2.07 -8.86
N PRO A 9 -7.94 1.19 -8.14
CA PRO A 9 -8.21 1.41 -6.72
C PRO A 9 -6.92 1.45 -5.88
N ALA A 10 -5.95 0.58 -6.17
CA ALA A 10 -4.67 0.57 -5.46
C ALA A 10 -3.86 1.86 -5.70
N GLY A 11 -3.84 2.36 -6.93
CA GLY A 11 -3.18 3.62 -7.28
C GLY A 11 -3.84 4.83 -6.62
N LEU A 12 -5.18 4.88 -6.63
CA LEU A 12 -5.93 5.94 -5.94
C LEU A 12 -5.69 5.92 -4.43
N ALA A 13 -5.74 4.74 -3.80
CA ALA A 13 -5.44 4.59 -2.38
C ALA A 13 -4.02 5.09 -2.06
N PHE A 14 -3.02 4.67 -2.84
CA PHE A 14 -1.64 5.13 -2.65
C PHE A 14 -1.49 6.65 -2.77
N ILE A 15 -2.11 7.28 -3.79
CA ILE A 15 -2.04 8.74 -3.97
C ILE A 15 -2.61 9.47 -2.75
N LEU A 16 -3.75 9.00 -2.24
CA LEU A 16 -4.37 9.59 -1.06
C LEU A 16 -3.48 9.44 0.18
N ASP A 17 -2.99 8.23 0.43
CA ASP A 17 -2.20 7.89 1.63
C ASP A 17 -0.83 8.57 1.63
N ILE A 18 -0.19 8.70 0.45
CA ILE A 18 1.14 9.30 0.35
C ILE A 18 1.10 10.82 0.31
N SER A 19 -0.03 11.44 -0.03
CA SER A 19 -0.14 12.90 -0.19
C SER A 19 0.37 13.72 1.02
N PRO A 20 0.04 13.41 2.29
CA PRO A 20 0.59 14.17 3.43
C PRO A 20 2.10 13.95 3.63
N VAL A 21 2.59 12.74 3.33
CA VAL A 21 4.02 12.41 3.41
C VAL A 21 4.79 13.17 2.33
N ALA A 22 4.31 13.13 1.08
CA ALA A 22 4.92 13.85 -0.03
C ALA A 22 4.91 15.36 0.20
N HIS A 23 3.81 15.91 0.71
CA HIS A 23 3.70 17.32 1.08
C HIS A 23 4.73 17.74 2.15
N ARG A 24 5.11 16.84 3.07
CA ARG A 24 6.16 17.10 4.07
C ARG A 24 7.56 16.94 3.50
N VAL A 25 7.80 15.83 2.80
CA VAL A 25 9.13 15.39 2.37
C VAL A 25 9.66 16.23 1.21
N ALA A 26 8.81 16.64 0.27
CA ALA A 26 9.27 17.42 -0.89
C ALA A 26 9.84 18.79 -0.49
N PRO A 27 9.17 19.64 0.32
CA PRO A 27 9.78 20.89 0.81
C PRO A 27 11.02 20.65 1.64
N CYS A 28 11.03 19.61 2.49
CA CYS A 28 12.18 19.25 3.33
C CYS A 28 13.45 19.07 2.47
N HIS A 29 13.37 18.30 1.39
CA HIS A 29 14.48 18.09 0.46
C HIS A 29 14.87 19.38 -0.27
N LEU A 30 13.90 20.18 -0.70
CA LEU A 30 14.15 21.46 -1.37
C LEU A 30 14.87 22.47 -0.47
N THR A 31 14.63 22.43 0.84
CA THR A 31 15.31 23.27 1.83
C THR A 31 16.59 22.65 2.40
N GLY A 32 17.01 21.48 1.90
CA GLY A 32 18.25 20.82 2.33
C GLY A 32 18.18 20.20 3.73
N CYS A 33 17.00 19.74 4.16
CA CYS A 33 16.87 19.05 5.45
C CYS A 33 17.70 17.74 5.46
N GLN A 34 18.22 17.37 6.62
CA GLN A 34 18.92 16.09 6.83
C GLN A 34 18.11 15.12 7.70
N GLU A 35 16.78 15.17 7.61
CA GLU A 35 15.93 14.23 8.33
C GLU A 35 16.03 12.82 7.72
N GLN A 36 16.55 11.87 8.50
CA GLN A 36 16.67 10.48 8.07
C GLN A 36 15.30 9.86 7.71
N ALA A 37 14.24 10.22 8.44
CA ALA A 37 12.86 9.79 8.14
C ALA A 37 12.40 10.23 6.73
N ALA A 38 12.76 11.45 6.29
CA ALA A 38 12.40 11.95 4.97
C ALA A 38 13.07 11.13 3.85
N TRP A 39 14.29 10.65 4.08
CA TRP A 39 14.98 9.79 3.12
C TRP A 39 14.36 8.40 3.04
N TYR A 40 14.00 7.79 4.18
CA TYR A 40 13.29 6.50 4.18
C TYR A 40 11.90 6.58 3.55
N HIS A 41 11.15 7.67 3.75
CA HIS A 41 9.90 7.89 3.00
C HIS A 41 10.13 8.05 1.50
N THR A 42 11.25 8.66 1.10
CA THR A 42 11.62 8.77 -0.32
C THR A 42 11.90 7.38 -0.91
N LEU A 43 12.63 6.54 -0.19
CA LEU A 43 12.87 5.14 -0.57
C LEU A 43 11.57 4.33 -0.62
N GLN A 44 10.68 4.48 0.36
CA GLN A 44 9.35 3.88 0.34
C GLN A 44 8.60 4.23 -0.95
N ILE A 45 8.51 5.51 -1.32
CA ILE A 45 7.82 5.96 -2.53
C ILE A 45 8.46 5.36 -3.77
N LEU A 46 9.79 5.41 -3.86
CA LEU A 46 10.54 4.87 -4.99
C LEU A 46 10.29 3.36 -5.16
N PHE A 47 10.46 2.58 -4.09
CA PHE A 47 10.26 1.13 -4.13
C PHE A 47 8.81 0.75 -4.41
N PHE A 48 7.84 1.53 -3.93
CA PHE A 48 6.43 1.33 -4.29
C PHE A 48 6.24 1.50 -5.81
N LEU A 49 6.76 2.57 -6.42
CA LEU A 49 6.65 2.79 -7.86
C LEU A 49 7.32 1.70 -8.69
N VAL A 50 8.51 1.25 -8.26
CA VAL A 50 9.21 0.12 -8.89
C VAL A 50 8.39 -1.17 -8.77
N SER A 51 7.81 -1.44 -7.59
CA SER A 51 6.92 -2.59 -7.39
C SER A 51 5.70 -2.51 -8.32
N ALA A 52 5.06 -1.35 -8.41
CA ALA A 52 3.89 -1.13 -9.26
C ALA A 52 4.20 -1.35 -10.75
N TYR A 53 5.40 -1.00 -11.19
CA TYR A 53 5.91 -1.32 -12.53
C TYR A 53 5.95 -2.84 -12.77
N PHE A 54 6.61 -3.61 -11.90
CA PHE A 54 6.72 -5.07 -12.04
C PHE A 54 5.37 -5.81 -11.88
N PHE A 55 4.42 -5.23 -11.15
CA PHE A 55 3.05 -5.74 -11.08
C PHE A 55 2.28 -5.56 -12.41
N SER A 56 2.50 -4.40 -13.04
CA SER A 56 1.76 -3.98 -14.24
C SER A 56 2.37 -4.56 -15.52
N CYS A 57 3.69 -4.59 -15.60
CA CYS A 57 4.48 -5.01 -16.74
C CYS A 57 5.10 -6.40 -16.47
N PRO A 58 4.85 -7.41 -17.34
CA PRO A 58 5.37 -8.77 -17.16
C PRO A 58 6.84 -8.85 -17.61
N VAL A 59 7.74 -8.18 -16.88
CA VAL A 59 9.18 -8.16 -17.14
C VAL A 59 9.85 -8.86 -15.95
N PRO A 60 10.82 -9.78 -16.17
CA PRO A 60 11.51 -10.11 -17.42
C PRO A 60 10.84 -11.16 -18.31
N GLU A 61 9.75 -11.82 -17.90
CA GLU A 61 9.18 -12.95 -18.67
C GLU A 61 8.74 -12.60 -20.10
N LYS A 62 8.42 -11.33 -20.37
CA LYS A 62 8.17 -10.82 -21.72
C LYS A 62 9.39 -10.96 -22.66
N TYR A 63 10.60 -10.85 -22.13
CA TYR A 63 11.84 -10.88 -22.91
C TYR A 63 12.50 -12.26 -22.91
N PHE A 64 12.24 -13.08 -21.90
CA PHE A 64 12.82 -14.42 -21.74
C PHE A 64 11.73 -15.48 -21.47
N PRO A 65 10.88 -15.79 -22.47
CA PRO A 65 9.80 -16.75 -22.30
C PRO A 65 10.35 -18.13 -21.92
N GLY A 66 9.76 -18.78 -20.92
CA GLY A 66 10.16 -20.10 -20.42
C GLY A 66 11.37 -20.10 -19.48
N SER A 67 12.14 -19.01 -19.40
CA SER A 67 13.32 -18.92 -18.52
C SER A 67 12.99 -18.45 -17.11
N CYS A 68 11.87 -17.73 -16.95
CA CYS A 68 11.47 -17.12 -15.69
C CYS A 68 10.25 -17.78 -15.05
N ASP A 69 9.84 -18.97 -15.49
CA ASP A 69 8.57 -19.57 -15.09
C ASP A 69 8.51 -19.94 -13.59
N ILE A 70 9.66 -20.27 -13.00
CA ILE A 70 9.78 -20.66 -11.59
C ILE A 70 10.46 -19.57 -10.76
N VAL A 71 11.58 -19.00 -11.23
CA VAL A 71 12.35 -17.97 -10.52
C VAL A 71 12.53 -16.76 -11.42
N GLY A 72 12.37 -15.57 -10.85
CA GLY A 72 12.63 -14.30 -11.52
C GLY A 72 11.48 -13.78 -12.37
N HIS A 73 10.28 -14.36 -12.30
CA HIS A 73 9.12 -13.74 -12.93
C HIS A 73 8.77 -12.40 -12.25
N GLY A 74 8.19 -11.47 -13.01
CA GLY A 74 7.94 -10.09 -12.57
C GLY A 74 7.15 -9.99 -11.27
N HIS A 75 6.25 -10.92 -10.99
CA HIS A 75 5.48 -10.88 -9.74
C HIS A 75 6.28 -11.31 -8.49
N GLN A 76 7.34 -12.13 -8.62
CA GLN A 76 8.33 -12.31 -7.54
C GLN A 76 9.13 -11.04 -7.29
N ILE A 77 9.57 -10.38 -8.38
CA ILE A 77 10.33 -9.12 -8.30
C ILE A 77 9.47 -8.02 -7.67
N PHE A 78 8.19 -7.93 -8.04
CA PHE A 78 7.19 -7.09 -7.40
C PHE A 78 7.16 -7.31 -5.88
N HIS A 79 7.03 -8.57 -5.42
CA HIS A 79 7.00 -8.88 -4.00
C HIS A 79 8.30 -8.50 -3.27
N ALA A 80 9.46 -8.69 -3.91
CA ALA A 80 10.74 -8.27 -3.33
C ALA A 80 10.78 -6.75 -3.11
N PHE A 81 10.48 -5.95 -4.14
CA PHE A 81 10.46 -4.49 -4.00
C PHE A 81 9.37 -4.00 -3.04
N LEU A 82 8.19 -4.62 -3.03
CA LEU A 82 7.12 -4.28 -2.10
C LEU A 82 7.53 -4.57 -0.64
N SER A 83 8.31 -5.62 -0.41
CA SER A 83 8.85 -5.93 0.92
C SER A 83 9.85 -4.88 1.38
N ILE A 84 10.77 -4.45 0.50
CA ILE A 84 11.74 -3.38 0.81
C ILE A 84 11.04 -2.03 1.00
N CYS A 85 10.00 -1.74 0.20
CA CYS A 85 9.11 -0.58 0.40
C CYS A 85 8.53 -0.58 1.81
N THR A 86 8.00 -1.73 2.26
CA THR A 86 7.39 -1.89 3.58
C THR A 86 8.41 -1.70 4.70
N LEU A 87 9.61 -2.26 4.55
CA LEU A 87 10.70 -2.06 5.52
C LEU A 87 11.12 -0.57 5.60
N SER A 88 11.25 0.09 4.46
CA SER A 88 11.57 1.53 4.41
C SER A 88 10.46 2.36 5.06
N GLN A 89 9.20 2.00 4.85
CA GLN A 89 8.05 2.65 5.48
C GLN A 89 8.07 2.50 7.00
N LEU A 90 8.32 1.28 7.50
CA LEU A 90 8.36 1.01 8.94
C LEU A 90 9.48 1.81 9.61
N GLU A 91 10.66 1.84 9.01
CA GLU A 91 11.79 2.61 9.52
C GLU A 91 11.49 4.13 9.52
N ALA A 92 10.90 4.65 8.44
CA ALA A 92 10.50 6.04 8.36
C ALA A 92 9.49 6.42 9.46
N ILE A 93 8.47 5.58 9.68
CA ILE A 93 7.44 5.79 10.70
C ILE A 93 8.04 5.71 12.11
N LEU A 94 8.96 4.77 12.34
CA LEU A 94 9.62 4.64 13.64
C LEU A 94 10.46 5.89 13.96
N LEU A 95 11.22 6.39 13.00
CA LEU A 95 12.00 7.62 13.14
C LEU A 95 11.10 8.85 13.33
N ASP A 96 10.00 8.96 12.57
CA ASP A 96 9.02 10.04 12.76
C ASP A 96 8.38 9.97 14.15
N TYR A 97 8.01 8.77 14.61
CA TYR A 97 7.44 8.56 15.94
C TYR A 97 8.41 8.98 17.04
N GLN A 98 9.67 8.54 16.97
CA GLN A 98 10.70 8.88 17.95
C GLN A 98 11.06 10.38 17.93
N GLY A 99 11.28 10.94 16.74
CA GLY A 99 11.72 12.33 16.58
C GLY A 99 10.60 13.35 16.80
N ARG A 100 9.34 12.94 16.73
CA ARG A 100 8.18 13.86 16.75
C ARG A 100 7.11 13.43 17.75
N GLN A 101 7.47 12.59 18.72
CA GLN A 101 6.55 12.03 19.71
C GLN A 101 5.73 13.10 20.43
N GLU A 102 6.37 14.21 20.82
CA GLU A 102 5.71 15.31 21.54
C GLU A 102 4.57 15.94 20.72
N ILE A 103 4.80 16.17 19.43
CA ILE A 103 3.80 16.72 18.51
C ILE A 103 2.61 15.75 18.38
N PHE A 104 2.89 14.44 18.30
CA PHE A 104 1.84 13.43 18.22
C PHE A 104 0.99 13.37 19.49
N LEU A 105 1.62 13.39 20.66
CA LEU A 105 0.93 13.36 21.95
C LEU A 105 0.09 14.62 22.19
N GLN A 106 0.54 15.78 21.72
CA GLN A 106 -0.22 17.03 21.82
C GLN A 106 -1.46 17.04 20.90
N ARG A 107 -1.37 16.43 19.71
CA ARG A 107 -2.46 16.39 18.72
C ARG A 107 -3.46 15.27 18.96
N HIS A 108 -3.02 14.12 19.45
CA HIS A 108 -3.86 12.94 19.60
C HIS A 108 -4.00 12.53 21.06
N GLY A 109 -5.15 12.86 21.64
CA GLY A 109 -5.52 12.35 22.96
C GLY A 109 -5.83 10.84 22.94
N PRO A 110 -5.86 10.18 24.12
CA PRO A 110 -6.08 8.73 24.21
C PRO A 110 -7.34 8.26 23.48
N LEU A 111 -8.46 8.98 23.64
CA LEU A 111 -9.72 8.62 22.98
C LEU A 111 -9.60 8.63 21.45
N SER A 112 -8.92 9.63 20.86
CA SER A 112 -8.70 9.70 19.41
C SER A 112 -7.93 8.49 18.90
N VAL A 113 -6.91 8.03 19.64
CA VAL A 113 -6.12 6.85 19.29
C VAL A 113 -6.99 5.59 19.36
N HIS A 114 -7.78 5.42 20.42
CA HIS A 114 -8.69 4.27 20.55
C HIS A 114 -9.72 4.25 19.41
N MET A 115 -10.31 5.40 19.08
CA MET A 115 -11.26 5.51 17.97
C MET A 115 -10.62 5.17 16.63
N ALA A 116 -9.39 5.60 16.38
CA ALA A 116 -8.63 5.22 15.20
C ALA A 116 -8.41 3.70 15.13
N CYS A 117 -8.00 3.06 16.24
CA CYS A 117 -7.86 1.61 16.31
C CYS A 117 -9.18 0.87 16.04
N LEU A 118 -10.29 1.32 16.64
CA LEU A 118 -11.61 0.73 16.43
C LEU A 118 -12.11 0.89 14.99
N SER A 119 -11.77 1.99 14.33
CA SER A 119 -12.16 2.25 12.93
C SER A 119 -11.61 1.19 11.97
N PHE A 120 -10.41 0.64 12.24
CA PHE A 120 -9.83 -0.44 11.46
C PHE A 120 -10.68 -1.71 11.51
N PHE A 121 -11.05 -2.15 12.72
CA PHE A 121 -11.89 -3.35 12.91
C PHE A 121 -13.28 -3.16 12.32
N PHE A 122 -13.85 -1.96 12.46
CA PHE A 122 -15.13 -1.61 11.86
C PHE A 122 -15.08 -1.71 10.33
N LEU A 123 -14.06 -1.12 9.69
CA LEU A 123 -13.87 -1.20 8.24
C LEU A 123 -13.68 -2.65 7.77
N ALA A 124 -12.90 -3.45 8.50
CA ALA A 124 -12.71 -4.86 8.21
C ALA A 124 -14.03 -5.64 8.28
N ALA A 125 -14.86 -5.38 9.30
CA ALA A 125 -16.18 -6.00 9.43
C ALA A 125 -17.12 -5.60 8.29
N CYS A 126 -17.17 -4.32 7.91
CA CYS A 126 -17.95 -3.83 6.78
C CYS A 126 -17.52 -4.49 5.45
N SER A 127 -16.21 -4.63 5.25
CA SER A 127 -15.65 -5.28 4.06
C SER A 127 -16.01 -6.76 4.01
N ALA A 128 -15.90 -7.47 5.14
CA ALA A 128 -16.28 -8.88 5.25
C ALA A 128 -17.78 -9.09 5.02
N ALA A 129 -18.64 -8.23 5.59
CA ALA A 129 -20.08 -8.29 5.37
C ALA A 129 -20.43 -8.07 3.89
N THR A 130 -19.81 -7.09 3.24
CA THR A 130 -20.00 -6.83 1.80
C THR A 130 -19.56 -8.03 0.96
N ALA A 131 -18.41 -8.62 1.25
CA ALA A 131 -17.93 -9.83 0.58
C ALA A 131 -18.89 -11.02 0.77
N ALA A 132 -19.43 -11.20 1.97
CA ALA A 132 -20.40 -12.25 2.27
C ALA A 132 -21.71 -12.06 1.50
N LEU A 133 -22.26 -10.83 1.47
CA LEU A 133 -23.47 -10.50 0.72
C LEU A 133 -23.28 -10.69 -0.79
N LEU A 134 -22.15 -10.26 -1.35
CA LEU A 134 -21.82 -10.46 -2.75
C LEU A 134 -21.70 -11.95 -3.08
N ARG A 135 -21.00 -12.72 -2.24
CA ARG A 135 -20.86 -14.17 -2.40
C ARG A 135 -22.23 -14.86 -2.38
N HIS A 136 -23.11 -14.49 -1.46
CA HIS A 136 -24.47 -15.03 -1.37
C HIS A 136 -25.28 -14.72 -2.63
N LYS A 137 -25.25 -13.47 -3.12
CA LYS A 137 -25.94 -13.06 -4.35
C LYS A 137 -25.43 -13.79 -5.59
N VAL A 138 -24.10 -13.93 -5.74
CA VAL A 138 -23.50 -14.66 -6.86
C VAL A 138 -23.91 -16.13 -6.83
N LYS A 139 -23.86 -16.78 -5.66
CA LYS A 139 -24.28 -18.18 -5.52
C LYS A 139 -25.75 -18.38 -5.91
N ALA A 140 -26.64 -17.52 -5.43
CA ALA A 140 -28.07 -17.58 -5.76
C ALA A 140 -28.35 -17.34 -7.25
N ARG A 141 -27.56 -16.48 -7.92
CA ARG A 141 -27.67 -16.24 -9.37
C ARG A 141 -27.20 -17.45 -10.18
N LEU A 142 -26.13 -18.13 -9.75
CA LEU A 142 -25.63 -19.34 -10.41
C LEU A 142 -26.63 -20.49 -10.28
N THR A 143 -27.15 -20.75 -9.08
CA THR A 143 -28.15 -21.82 -8.86
C THR A 143 -29.43 -21.61 -9.69
N LYS A 144 -29.86 -20.36 -9.91
CA LYS A 144 -31.01 -20.04 -10.77
C LYS A 144 -30.72 -20.22 -12.27
N LYS A 145 -29.46 -20.11 -12.70
CA LYS A 145 -29.07 -20.29 -14.10
C LYS A 145 -28.97 -21.79 -14.47
N ASP A 146 -28.69 -22.63 -13.49
CA ASP A 146 -28.54 -24.08 -13.65
C ASP A 146 -29.86 -24.85 -13.44
N SER A 147 -30.97 -24.16 -13.13
CA SER A 147 -32.34 -24.69 -13.03
C SER A 147 -33.19 -24.26 -14.21
#